data_AF-A0AAW5C002-F1
#
_entry.id   AF-A0AAW5C002-F1
#
_cell.length_a   1.000
_cell.length_b   1.000
_cell.length_c   1.000
_cell.angle_alpha   90.00
_cell.angle_beta   90.00
_cell.angle_gamma   90.00
#
_symmetry.space_group_name_H-M   'P 1'
#
loop_
_entity.id
_entity.type
_entity.pdbx_description
1 polymer ?
#
loop_
_entity_poly.entity_id
_entity_poly.type
_entity_poly.pdbx_seq_one_letter_code
_entity_poly.pdbx_strand_id
1 'polypeptide(L)' 'MWYCRLLIHTYLPGELLPASVEDMYADEFLRLAAAARYARHMRQEDLKTAMVKALAEASPA' A
#
# COMPACT_ATOMS: atom_id res chain seq x y z
N MET A 1 -18.91 10.47 2.15
CA MET A 1 -17.45 10.26 1.94
C MET A 1 -16.79 9.34 2.98
N TRP A 2 -17.48 8.90 4.04
CA TRP A 2 -16.92 7.96 5.05
C TRP A 2 -16.37 6.64 4.47
N TYR A 3 -17.05 6.09 3.45
CA TYR A 3 -16.69 4.83 2.82
C TYR A 3 -15.34 4.91 2.10
N CYS A 4 -15.02 6.06 1.49
CA CYS A 4 -13.74 6.30 0.84
C CYS A 4 -12.58 6.24 1.84
N ARG A 5 -12.78 6.78 3.04
CA ARG A 5 -11.79 6.73 4.12
C ARG A 5 -11.51 5.30 4.58
N LEU A 6 -12.56 4.51 4.78
CA LEU A 6 -12.42 3.07 5.06
C LEU A 6 -11.67 2.31 3.97
N LEU A 7 -11.98 2.59 2.69
CA LEU A 7 -11.34 1.92 1.56
C LEU A 7 -9.84 2.24 1.48
N ILE A 8 -9.43 3.50 1.65
CA ILE A 8 -8.01 3.86 1.53
C ILE A 8 -7.17 3.25 2.67
N HIS A 9 -7.77 3.04 3.85
CA HIS A 9 -7.11 2.34 4.97
C HIS A 9 -6.73 0.88 4.65
N THR A 10 -7.32 0.26 3.63
CA THR A 10 -6.88 -1.07 3.16
C THR A 10 -5.51 -1.04 2.48
N TYR A 11 -5.08 0.12 1.98
CA TYR A 11 -3.82 0.31 1.26
C TYR A 11 -2.80 1.11 2.06
N LEU A 12 -3.26 2.10 2.84
CA LEU A 12 -2.39 3.05 3.54
C LEU A 12 -2.74 3.14 5.03
N PRO A 13 -1.75 3.15 5.94
CA PRO A 13 -1.99 3.41 7.36
C PRO A 13 -2.50 4.84 7.57
N GLY A 14 -3.27 5.04 8.63
CA GLY A 14 -4.00 6.29 8.85
C GLY A 14 -3.12 7.52 9.07
N GLU A 15 -1.90 7.31 9.57
CA GLU A 15 -0.90 8.36 9.81
C GLU A 15 -0.36 8.97 8.51
N LEU A 16 -0.46 8.24 7.39
CA LEU A 16 0.00 8.70 6.07
C LEU A 16 -1.14 9.29 5.23
N LEU A 17 -2.38 9.29 5.74
CA LEU A 17 -3.49 9.91 5.03
C LEU A 17 -3.42 11.44 5.17
N PRO A 18 -3.65 12.19 4.09
CA PRO A 18 -3.82 13.63 4.18
C PRO A 18 -4.97 13.98 5.12
N ALA A 19 -4.80 15.01 5.95
CA ALA A 19 -5.87 15.48 6.83
C ALA A 19 -7.12 15.93 6.03
N SER A 20 -6.92 16.43 4.80
CA SER A 20 -7.96 16.86 3.87
C SER A 20 -8.55 15.73 3.02
N VAL A 21 -8.31 14.44 3.36
CA VAL A 21 -8.76 13.30 2.53
C VAL A 21 -10.27 13.29 2.28
N GLU A 22 -11.05 13.83 3.23
CA GLU A 22 -12.50 13.92 3.15
C GLU A 22 -12.99 15.09 2.29
N ASP A 23 -12.12 16.04 1.95
CA ASP A 23 -12.43 17.22 1.13
C ASP A 23 -11.85 17.11 -0.29
N MET A 24 -11.10 16.04 -0.59
CA MET A 24 -10.49 15.83 -1.91
C MET A 24 -11.54 15.57 -2.99
N TYR A 25 -11.24 16.03 -4.20
CA TYR A 25 -12.02 15.63 -5.36
C TYR A 25 -11.86 14.14 -5.65
N ALA A 26 -12.87 13.55 -6.30
CA ALA A 26 -12.90 12.13 -6.58
C ALA A 26 -11.68 11.65 -7.40
N ASP A 27 -11.23 12.44 -8.38
CA ASP A 27 -10.01 12.14 -9.17
C ASP A 27 -8.76 12.06 -8.29
N GLU A 28 -8.57 13.05 -7.41
CA GLU A 28 -7.42 13.09 -6.50
C GLU A 28 -7.44 11.90 -5.54
N PHE A 29 -8.61 11.58 -4.98
CA PHE A 29 -8.80 10.40 -4.14
C PHE A 29 -8.46 9.10 -4.88
N LEU A 30 -8.93 8.93 -6.12
CA LEU A 30 -8.67 7.74 -6.92
C LEU A 30 -7.18 7.60 -7.25
N ARG A 31 -6.47 8.69 -7.55
CA ARG A 31 -5.01 8.69 -7.77
C ARG A 31 -4.26 8.29 -6.51
N LEU A 32 -4.64 8.84 -5.36
CA LEU A 32 -4.05 8.47 -4.07
C LEU A 32 -4.26 6.98 -3.78
N ALA A 33 -5.48 6.47 -3.98
CA ALA A 33 -5.81 5.07 -3.79
C ALA A 33 -5.03 4.14 -4.73
N ALA A 34 -4.89 4.51 -6.00
CA ALA A 34 -4.10 3.76 -6.97
C ALA A 34 -2.62 3.72 -6.58
N ALA A 35 -2.05 4.86 -6.18
CA ALA A 35 -0.65 4.96 -5.74
C ALA A 35 -0.41 4.12 -4.47
N ALA A 36 -1.28 4.23 -3.47
CA ALA A 36 -1.17 3.45 -2.23
C ALA A 36 -1.26 1.94 -2.49
N ARG A 37 -2.20 1.53 -3.36
CA ARG A 37 -2.33 0.13 -3.78
C ARG A 37 -1.06 -0.38 -4.48
N TYR A 38 -0.50 0.41 -5.40
CA TYR A 38 0.72 0.04 -6.12
C TYR A 38 1.92 -0.06 -5.18
N ALA A 39 2.11 0.90 -4.28
CA ALA A 39 3.17 0.86 -3.27
C ALA A 39 3.07 -0.36 -2.36
N ARG A 40 1.85 -0.74 -1.93
CA ARG A 40 1.61 -1.96 -1.16
C ARG A 40 2.01 -3.21 -1.95
N HIS A 41 1.66 -3.26 -3.24
CA HIS A 41 2.02 -4.39 -4.09
C HIS A 41 3.54 -4.51 -4.25
N MET A 42 4.24 -3.41 -4.53
CA MET A 42 5.71 -3.41 -4.61
C MET A 42 6.35 -3.92 -3.32
N ARG A 43 5.90 -3.43 -2.16
CA ARG A 43 6.41 -3.90 -0.86
C ARG A 43 6.21 -5.39 -0.66
N GLN A 44 5.09 -5.95 -1.14
CA GLN A 44 4.85 -7.39 -1.07
C GLN A 44 5.80 -8.18 -1.98
N GLU A 45 6.09 -7.69 -3.18
CA GLU A 45 7.05 -8.31 -4.10
C GLU A 45 8.49 -8.24 -3.57
N ASP A 46 8.88 -7.11 -2.97
CA ASP A 46 10.19 -6.98 -2.30
C ASP A 46 10.33 -8.00 -1.16
N LEU A 47 9.29 -8.16 -0.34
CA LEU A 47 9.27 -9.14 0.75
C LEU A 47 9.36 -10.58 0.21
N LYS A 48 8.62 -10.91 -0.84
CA LYS A 48 8.71 -12.24 -1.47
C LYS A 48 10.11 -12.51 -1.99
N THR A 49 10.71 -11.54 -2.68
CA THR A 49 12.08 -11.65 -3.21
C THR A 49 13.08 -11.86 -2.08
N ALA A 50 12.96 -11.08 -1.00
CA ALA A 50 13.80 -11.23 0.18
C ALA A 50 13.64 -12.59 0.85
N MET A 51 12.41 -13.12 0.97
CA MET A 51 12.16 -14.45 1.55
C MET A 51 12.76 -15.57 0.69
N VAL A 52 12.61 -15.50 -0.63
CA VAL A 52 13.21 -16.48 -1.56
C VAL A 52 14.72 -16.50 -1.42
N LYS A 53 15.34 -15.31 -1.36
CA LYS A 53 16.78 -15.18 -1.16
C LYS A 53 17.23 -15.77 0.19
N ALA A 54 16.52 -15.44 1.27
CA ALA A 54 16.82 -15.96 2.60
C ALA A 54 16.67 -17.50 2.67
N LEU A 55 15.66 -18.06 2.01
CA LEU A 55 15.48 -19.51 1.94
C LEU A 55 16.61 -20.20 1.15
N ALA A 56 17.05 -19.59 0.04
CA ALA A 56 18.17 -20.10 -0.74
C ALA A 56 19.48 -20.07 0.04
N GLU A 57 19.70 -19.04 0.86
CA GLU A 57 20.87 -18.93 1.74
C GLU A 57 20.79 -19.90 2.93
N ALA A 58 19.60 -20.16 3.48
CA ALA A 58 19.39 -21.06 4.61
C ALA A 58 19.42 -22.55 4.26
N SER A 59 19.25 -22.90 2.99
CA SER A 59 19.37 -24.27 2.48
C SER A 59 20.54 -24.38 1.49
N PRO A 60 21.80 -24.30 1.97
CA PRO A 60 22.94 -24.64 1.14
C PRO A 60 22.87 -26.14 0.82
N ALA A 61 22.75 -26.47 -0.46
CA ALA A 61 22.93 -27.83 -0.96
C ALA A 61 24.38 -28.29 -0.76
#